data_AF-A0A7K1BIR3-F1
#
_entry.id   AF-A0A7K1BIR3-F1
#
_cell.length_a   1.000
_cell.length_b   1.000
_cell.length_c   1.000
_cell.angle_alpha   90.00
_cell.angle_beta   90.00
_cell.angle_gamma   90.00
#
_symmetry.space_group_name_H-M   'P 1'
#
loop_
_entity.id
_entity.type
_entity.pdbx_description
1 polymer ?
#
loop_
_entity_poly.entity_id
_entity_poly.type
_entity_poly.pdbx_seq_one_letter_code
_entity_poly.pdbx_strand_id
1 'polypeptide(L)'
;MKRAPKGRAVRALAGAGVIALASLGSALASNISIGSSAGEVEFGQGEFTLKVCDSWIQLNLLSGATGQYGAPAGLSALTGITIQGLNAAQCKSTQFTIEAIDQGLNPLPIYRIDGKSKLCSESPCQVGDTAESELVFQVSSSGVVGLRTADLYRTMTFDNSIGIYKIVFTKPAQLARDITNLTIQSTAL
;
A
#
# COMPACT_ATOMS: atom_id res chain seq x y z
N MET A 1 -38.24 -11.42 -52.84
CA MET A 1 -37.89 -10.73 -51.56
C MET A 1 -36.85 -11.56 -50.81
N LYS A 2 -35.61 -11.06 -50.65
CA LYS A 2 -34.53 -11.76 -49.91
C LYS A 2 -34.64 -11.45 -48.40
N ARG A 3 -34.84 -12.47 -47.56
CA ARG A 3 -34.85 -12.32 -46.09
C ARG A 3 -33.40 -12.24 -45.57
N ALA A 4 -33.07 -11.14 -44.90
CA ALA A 4 -31.79 -10.96 -44.22
C ALA A 4 -31.66 -11.89 -42.99
N PRO A 5 -30.45 -12.36 -42.64
CA PRO A 5 -30.27 -13.29 -41.54
C PRO A 5 -30.27 -12.54 -40.20
N LYS A 6 -31.44 -12.45 -39.56
CA LYS A 6 -31.65 -11.80 -38.25
C LYS A 6 -30.87 -12.42 -37.08
N GLY A 7 -30.25 -13.60 -37.25
CA GLY A 7 -29.56 -14.32 -36.17
C GLY A 7 -28.13 -13.87 -35.85
N ARG A 8 -27.44 -13.20 -36.79
CA ARG A 8 -26.01 -12.84 -36.62
C ARG A 8 -25.82 -11.54 -35.83
N ALA A 9 -26.73 -10.58 -36.00
CA ALA A 9 -26.70 -9.29 -35.30
C ALA A 9 -27.00 -9.44 -33.79
N VAL A 10 -27.92 -10.33 -33.41
CA VAL A 10 -28.27 -10.59 -32.00
C VAL A 10 -27.11 -11.22 -31.24
N ARG A 11 -26.34 -12.13 -31.89
CA ARG A 11 -25.14 -12.73 -31.30
C ARG A 11 -23.99 -11.73 -31.13
N ALA A 12 -23.83 -10.79 -32.05
CA ALA A 12 -22.82 -9.75 -31.96
C ALA A 12 -23.11 -8.75 -30.81
N LEU A 13 -24.38 -8.39 -30.61
CA LEU A 13 -24.80 -7.49 -29.53
C LEU A 13 -24.70 -8.14 -28.14
N ALA A 14 -25.03 -9.43 -28.03
CA ALA A 14 -24.86 -10.18 -26.79
C ALA A 14 -23.37 -10.31 -26.40
N GLY A 15 -22.49 -10.52 -27.38
CA GLY A 15 -21.04 -10.57 -27.13
C GLY A 15 -20.45 -9.22 -26.69
N ALA A 16 -20.92 -8.11 -27.26
CA ALA A 16 -20.48 -6.77 -26.87
C ALA A 16 -20.88 -6.40 -25.44
N GLY A 17 -22.05 -6.87 -24.96
CA GLY A 17 -22.50 -6.63 -23.59
C GLY A 17 -21.63 -7.30 -22.52
N VAL A 18 -21.10 -8.50 -22.80
CA VAL A 18 -20.23 -9.23 -21.86
C VAL A 18 -18.85 -8.58 -21.72
N ILE A 19 -18.32 -8.00 -22.80
CA ILE A 19 -17.02 -7.32 -22.78
C ILE A 19 -17.08 -6.01 -21.99
N ALA A 20 -18.21 -5.29 -22.03
CA ALA A 20 -18.41 -4.05 -21.28
C ALA A 20 -18.55 -4.26 -19.75
N LEU A 21 -18.97 -5.46 -19.31
CA LEU A 21 -19.08 -5.80 -17.88
C LEU A 21 -17.74 -6.22 -17.26
N ALA A 22 -16.79 -6.71 -18.06
CA ALA A 22 -15.45 -7.08 -17.59
C ALA A 22 -14.51 -5.88 -17.36
N SER A 23 -14.82 -4.71 -17.92
CA SER A 23 -14.05 -3.47 -17.69
C SER A 23 -14.42 -2.74 -16.40
N LEU A 24 -15.41 -3.22 -15.66
CA LEU A 24 -15.78 -2.75 -14.33
C LEU A 24 -15.24 -3.70 -13.24
N GLY A 25 -14.11 -4.36 -13.51
CA GLY A 25 -13.35 -5.11 -12.53
C GLY A 25 -12.71 -4.15 -11.53
N SER A 26 -13.50 -3.67 -10.58
CA SER A 26 -13.01 -3.07 -9.34
C SER A 26 -12.02 -4.06 -8.71
N ALA A 27 -10.79 -3.62 -8.50
CA ALA A 27 -9.82 -4.34 -7.69
C ALA A 27 -10.34 -4.39 -6.25
N LEU A 28 -11.14 -5.41 -5.93
CA LEU A 28 -11.52 -5.70 -4.55
C LEU A 28 -10.33 -6.39 -3.91
N ALA A 29 -9.63 -5.68 -3.02
CA ALA A 29 -8.54 -6.24 -2.23
C ALA A 29 -9.04 -7.42 -1.40
N SER A 30 -8.34 -8.56 -1.47
CA SER A 30 -8.62 -9.74 -0.64
C SER A 30 -7.99 -9.54 0.73
N ASN A 31 -8.79 -9.62 1.79
CA ASN A 31 -8.34 -9.64 3.17
C ASN A 31 -8.22 -11.10 3.63
N ILE A 32 -7.00 -11.62 3.79
CA ILE A 32 -6.78 -12.89 4.46
C ILE A 32 -6.25 -12.56 5.86
N SER A 33 -7.06 -12.86 6.87
CA SER A 33 -6.64 -12.86 8.28
C SER A 33 -6.35 -14.30 8.70
N ILE A 34 -5.10 -14.62 9.02
CA ILE A 34 -4.72 -15.89 9.67
C ILE A 34 -4.17 -15.58 11.06
N GLY A 35 -4.76 -16.16 12.11
CA GLY A 35 -4.14 -16.17 13.44
C GLY A 35 -5.13 -16.23 14.61
N SER A 36 -5.60 -17.45 14.92
CA SER A 36 -6.18 -17.80 16.21
C SER A 36 -5.08 -18.28 17.16
N SER A 37 -5.22 -17.93 18.44
CA SER A 37 -4.75 -18.63 19.67
C SER A 37 -3.53 -18.05 20.40
N ALA A 38 -3.83 -17.42 21.56
CA ALA A 38 -3.07 -17.36 22.82
C ALA A 38 -1.55 -17.14 22.78
N GLY A 39 -1.14 -15.93 23.19
CA GLY A 39 0.25 -15.55 23.48
C GLY A 39 0.59 -14.27 22.75
N GLU A 40 1.09 -13.25 23.46
CA GLU A 40 1.39 -11.93 22.93
C GLU A 40 2.55 -11.97 21.92
N VAL A 41 2.22 -12.34 20.68
CA VAL A 41 3.15 -12.25 19.55
C VAL A 41 2.56 -11.24 18.58
N GLU A 42 3.16 -10.04 18.54
CA GLU A 42 2.84 -9.01 17.57
C GLU A 42 3.26 -9.46 16.17
N PHE A 43 2.37 -10.15 15.47
CA PHE A 43 2.43 -10.23 14.03
C PHE A 43 1.48 -9.17 13.46
N GLY A 44 2.04 -8.00 13.13
CA GLY A 44 1.33 -7.03 12.28
C GLY A 44 1.02 -7.72 10.97
N GLN A 45 -0.26 -7.98 10.71
CA GLN A 45 -0.68 -8.61 9.47
C GLN A 45 -0.51 -7.59 8.35
N GLY A 46 0.26 -7.96 7.33
CA GLY A 46 0.25 -7.23 6.09
C GLY A 46 1.15 -7.87 5.08
N GLU A 47 0.69 -8.96 4.47
CA GLU A 47 1.21 -9.47 3.20
C GLU A 47 0.09 -9.30 2.17
N PHE A 48 0.27 -8.35 1.26
CA PHE A 48 -0.74 -8.03 0.23
C PHE A 48 -0.14 -8.11 -1.16
N THR A 49 -0.54 -9.11 -1.93
CA THR A 49 -0.10 -9.30 -3.32
C THR A 49 -1.12 -8.70 -4.29
N LEU A 50 -0.71 -7.69 -5.05
CA LEU A 50 -1.57 -7.00 -6.03
C LEU A 50 -0.90 -6.96 -7.40
N LYS A 51 -1.68 -7.13 -8.49
CA LYS A 51 -1.17 -7.05 -9.86
C LYS A 51 -1.23 -5.61 -10.37
N VAL A 52 -0.08 -4.96 -10.54
CA VAL A 52 0.05 -3.59 -11.08
C VAL A 52 1.21 -3.55 -12.09
N CYS A 53 1.02 -2.85 -13.22
CA CYS A 53 1.98 -2.83 -14.33
C CYS A 53 2.41 -4.25 -14.82
N ASP A 54 1.47 -5.20 -14.86
CA ASP A 54 1.74 -6.62 -15.15
C ASP A 54 2.71 -7.34 -14.19
N SER A 55 3.00 -6.72 -13.05
CA SER A 55 3.86 -7.24 -11.99
C SER A 55 3.06 -7.48 -10.72
N TRP A 56 3.44 -8.48 -9.92
CA TRP A 56 2.87 -8.65 -8.58
C TRP A 56 3.69 -7.80 -7.61
N ILE A 57 3.00 -7.06 -6.73
CA ILE A 57 3.63 -6.24 -5.70
C ILE A 57 3.16 -6.77 -4.36
N GLN A 58 4.11 -7.07 -3.47
CA GLN A 58 3.85 -7.41 -2.08
C GLN A 58 4.32 -6.30 -1.16
N LEU A 59 3.42 -5.85 -0.28
CA LEU A 59 3.76 -4.94 0.80
C LEU A 59 3.95 -5.70 2.10
N ASN A 60 4.93 -5.31 2.92
CA ASN A 60 5.04 -5.77 4.31
C ASN A 60 5.36 -4.64 5.28
N LEU A 61 4.78 -4.69 6.47
CA LEU A 61 5.08 -3.78 7.57
C LEU A 61 6.47 -4.05 8.15
N LEU A 62 7.16 -2.99 8.58
CA LEU A 62 8.41 -3.08 9.34
C LEU A 62 8.20 -2.58 10.77
N SER A 63 8.09 -3.51 11.70
CA SER A 63 8.00 -3.23 13.13
C SER A 63 9.36 -2.82 13.70
N GLY A 64 9.39 -1.75 14.48
CA GLY A 64 10.57 -1.33 15.24
C GLY A 64 10.82 -2.20 16.48
N ALA A 65 11.81 -1.81 17.27
CA ALA A 65 11.99 -2.41 18.60
C ALA A 65 10.81 -2.05 19.52
N THR A 66 10.43 -2.97 20.40
CA THR A 66 9.35 -2.73 21.35
C THR A 66 9.68 -1.60 22.31
N GLY A 67 8.68 -0.82 22.71
CA GLY A 67 8.90 0.32 23.62
C GLY A 67 9.55 1.56 23.00
N GLN A 68 9.89 1.54 21.70
CA GLN A 68 10.51 2.67 21.01
C GLN A 68 9.46 3.68 20.55
N TYR A 69 9.86 4.94 20.39
CA TYR A 69 9.00 6.03 19.88
C TYR A 69 7.73 6.28 20.70
N GLY A 70 7.71 5.90 21.98
CA GLY A 70 6.51 6.01 22.82
C GLY A 70 5.52 4.85 22.63
N ALA A 71 5.90 3.77 21.95
CA ALA A 71 5.13 2.54 22.00
C ALA A 71 5.10 1.99 23.44
N PRO A 72 3.98 1.41 23.92
CA PRO A 72 3.95 0.68 25.17
C PRO A 72 4.92 -0.51 25.18
N ALA A 73 5.31 -0.97 26.37
CA ALA A 73 6.13 -2.18 26.50
C ALA A 73 5.42 -3.37 25.85
N GLY A 74 6.17 -4.15 25.06
CA GLY A 74 5.64 -5.28 24.28
C GLY A 74 5.07 -4.91 22.92
N LEU A 75 4.89 -3.61 22.62
CA LEU A 75 4.33 -3.16 21.34
C LEU A 75 5.37 -2.41 20.49
N SER A 76 5.21 -2.49 19.18
CA SER A 76 6.17 -1.97 18.20
C SER A 76 5.58 -0.86 17.34
N ALA A 77 6.31 0.24 17.21
CA ALA A 77 5.98 1.29 16.24
C ALA A 77 6.12 0.78 14.80
N LEU A 78 5.29 1.27 13.88
CA LEU A 78 5.50 1.06 12.45
C LEU A 78 6.69 1.90 11.98
N THR A 79 7.84 1.28 11.79
CA THR A 79 9.08 1.98 11.39
C THR A 79 9.33 1.99 9.90
N GLY A 80 8.50 1.32 9.11
CA GLY A 80 8.67 1.29 7.66
C GLY A 80 7.72 0.35 6.94
N ILE A 81 7.85 0.31 5.61
CA ILE A 81 7.14 -0.60 4.72
C ILE A 81 8.15 -1.14 3.71
N THR A 82 8.09 -2.45 3.43
CA THR A 82 8.83 -3.06 2.31
C THR A 82 7.90 -3.28 1.12
N ILE A 83 8.46 -3.15 -0.07
CA ILE A 83 7.79 -3.35 -1.35
C ILE A 83 8.61 -4.39 -2.11
N GLN A 84 8.04 -5.57 -2.32
CA GLN A 84 8.65 -6.68 -3.03
C GLN A 84 7.91 -6.89 -4.36
N GLY A 85 8.61 -7.46 -5.34
CA GLY A 85 8.02 -7.80 -6.64
C GLY A 85 7.87 -6.64 -7.63
N LEU A 86 7.99 -5.38 -7.19
CA LEU A 86 7.89 -4.19 -8.06
C LEU A 86 8.91 -4.23 -9.22
N ASN A 87 8.41 -4.39 -10.45
CA ASN A 87 9.22 -4.26 -11.66
C ASN A 87 9.22 -2.83 -12.21
N ALA A 88 10.26 -2.06 -11.88
CA ALA A 88 10.39 -0.68 -12.30
C ALA A 88 10.42 -0.48 -13.84
N ALA A 89 10.86 -1.48 -14.60
CA ALA A 89 10.89 -1.40 -16.05
C ALA A 89 9.49 -1.45 -16.67
N GLN A 90 8.56 -2.18 -16.02
CA GLN A 90 7.16 -2.28 -16.45
C GLN A 90 6.29 -1.16 -15.88
N CYS A 91 6.66 -0.61 -14.72
CA CYS A 91 5.93 0.47 -14.06
C CYS A 91 6.36 1.89 -14.45
N LYS A 92 7.00 2.10 -15.60
CA LYS A 92 7.45 3.43 -16.01
C LYS A 92 6.30 4.43 -16.04
N SER A 93 6.59 5.67 -15.67
CA SER A 93 5.61 6.77 -15.62
C SER A 93 4.38 6.45 -14.76
N THR A 94 4.61 5.82 -13.59
CA THR A 94 3.54 5.44 -12.67
C THR A 94 3.84 6.00 -11.28
N GLN A 95 2.84 6.59 -10.65
CA GLN A 95 2.82 6.98 -9.25
C GLN A 95 2.07 5.93 -8.43
N PHE A 96 2.54 5.67 -7.23
CA PHE A 96 1.92 4.77 -6.27
C PHE A 96 1.66 5.49 -4.96
N THR A 97 0.49 5.25 -4.39
CA THR A 97 0.10 5.73 -3.06
C THR A 97 -0.19 4.52 -2.19
N ILE A 98 0.51 4.41 -1.07
CA ILE A 98 0.26 3.41 -0.04
C ILE A 98 -0.46 4.07 1.13
N GLU A 99 -1.52 3.45 1.62
CA GLU A 99 -2.21 3.86 2.85
C GLU A 99 -2.24 2.71 3.84
N ALA A 100 -2.15 3.02 5.13
CA ALA A 100 -2.42 2.08 6.20
C ALA A 100 -3.85 2.28 6.70
N ILE A 101 -4.62 1.21 6.84
CA ILE A 101 -6.01 1.29 7.31
C ILE A 101 -6.23 0.42 8.54
N ASP A 102 -7.09 0.90 9.44
CA ASP A 102 -7.53 0.18 10.63
C ASP A 102 -8.64 -0.85 10.33
N GLN A 103 -9.14 -1.53 11.38
CA GLN A 103 -10.24 -2.50 11.27
C GLN A 103 -11.56 -1.86 10.80
N GLY A 104 -11.72 -0.55 11.01
CA GLY A 104 -12.86 0.24 10.57
C GLY A 104 -12.71 0.79 9.14
N LEU A 105 -11.64 0.42 8.42
CA LEU A 105 -11.28 0.95 7.10
C LEU A 105 -10.96 2.46 7.11
N ASN A 106 -10.56 3.00 8.25
CA ASN A 106 -10.12 4.39 8.35
C ASN A 106 -8.63 4.50 8.06
N PRO A 107 -8.19 5.49 7.25
CA PRO A 107 -6.78 5.79 7.07
C PRO A 107 -6.10 6.17 8.38
N LEU A 108 -4.97 5.54 8.65
CA LEU A 108 -4.12 5.78 9.81
C LEU A 108 -2.93 6.68 9.45
N PRO A 109 -2.46 7.56 10.35
CA PRO A 109 -1.23 8.30 10.13
C PRO A 109 -0.04 7.33 10.14
N ILE A 110 0.75 7.32 9.06
CA ILE A 110 1.88 6.41 8.89
C ILE A 110 3.14 6.98 9.55
N TYR A 111 3.43 8.26 9.30
CA TYR A 111 4.58 8.96 9.85
C TYR A 111 4.25 10.41 10.18
N ARG A 112 5.06 11.00 11.06
CA ARG A 112 4.93 12.39 11.47
C ARG A 112 5.85 13.29 10.66
N ILE A 113 5.39 14.51 10.44
CA ILE A 113 6.15 15.57 9.75
C ILE A 113 6.44 16.78 10.64
N ASP A 114 6.05 16.70 11.92
CA ASP A 114 6.25 17.74 12.94
C ASP A 114 7.54 17.54 13.78
N GLY A 115 8.36 16.55 13.45
CA GLY A 115 9.61 16.24 14.14
C GLY A 115 9.49 15.56 15.51
N LYS A 116 8.27 15.41 16.05
CA LYS A 116 8.06 14.75 17.34
C LYS A 116 8.39 13.26 17.24
N SER A 117 9.06 12.74 18.27
CA SER A 117 9.52 11.35 18.32
C SER A 117 8.50 10.37 18.89
N LYS A 118 7.37 10.86 19.41
CA LYS A 118 6.31 10.03 20.01
C LYS A 118 5.20 9.72 19.01
N LEU A 119 4.62 8.52 19.11
CA LEU A 119 3.42 8.11 18.36
C LEU A 119 2.26 9.10 18.57
N CYS A 120 1.30 9.08 17.64
CA CYS A 120 0.11 9.94 17.71
C CYS A 120 -0.82 9.63 18.90
N SER A 121 -0.80 8.39 19.40
CA SER A 121 -1.53 7.99 20.61
C SER A 121 -1.01 8.66 21.88
N GLU A 122 0.30 8.92 21.94
CA GLU A 122 0.98 9.56 23.07
C GLU A 122 1.05 11.09 22.94
N SER A 123 1.28 11.57 21.72
CA SER A 123 1.29 13.00 21.39
C SER A 123 0.36 13.20 20.21
N PRO A 124 -0.84 13.77 20.40
CA PRO A 124 -1.81 13.94 19.32
C PRO A 124 -1.18 14.55 18.05
N CYS A 125 -1.64 14.06 16.90
CA CYS A 125 -1.25 14.54 15.58
C CYS A 125 -2.50 14.74 14.73
N GLN A 126 -2.39 15.54 13.69
CA GLN A 126 -3.44 15.84 12.72
C GLN A 126 -2.93 15.47 11.33
N VAL A 127 -3.67 14.61 10.63
CA VAL A 127 -3.33 14.17 9.27
C VAL A 127 -3.39 15.36 8.31
N GLY A 128 -2.38 15.52 7.46
CA GLY A 128 -2.24 16.62 6.51
C GLY A 128 -1.61 17.90 7.08
N ASP A 129 -1.30 17.93 8.39
CA ASP A 129 -0.64 19.08 9.04
C ASP A 129 0.61 18.64 9.82
N THR A 130 0.46 17.67 10.72
CA THR A 130 1.56 17.17 11.57
C THR A 130 1.90 15.69 11.36
N ALA A 131 1.08 14.97 10.59
CA ALA A 131 1.31 13.60 10.17
C ALA A 131 0.74 13.34 8.77
N GLU A 132 1.22 12.27 8.14
CA GLU A 132 0.80 11.87 6.80
C GLU A 132 0.20 10.46 6.85
N SER A 133 -0.96 10.28 6.23
CA SER A 133 -1.62 8.97 6.07
C SER A 133 -1.30 8.32 4.73
N GLU A 134 -0.75 9.09 3.78
CA GLU A 134 -0.40 8.64 2.44
C GLU A 134 1.11 8.58 2.27
N LEU A 135 1.59 7.44 1.79
CA LEU A 135 2.98 7.25 1.39
C LEU A 135 3.07 7.17 -0.12
N VAL A 136 3.56 8.26 -0.73
CA VAL A 136 3.64 8.38 -2.18
C VAL A 136 5.06 8.15 -2.69
N PHE A 137 5.20 7.20 -3.61
CA PHE A 137 6.41 6.95 -4.38
C PHE A 137 6.07 6.85 -5.87
N GLN A 138 7.08 6.91 -6.73
CA GLN A 138 6.87 6.91 -8.16
C GLN A 138 8.00 6.22 -8.90
N VAL A 139 7.70 5.81 -10.12
CA VAL A 139 8.65 5.27 -11.08
C VAL A 139 8.69 6.24 -12.26
N SER A 140 9.87 6.83 -12.49
CA SER A 140 10.06 7.78 -13.58
C SER A 140 9.85 7.13 -14.95
N SER A 141 9.78 7.95 -16.01
CA SER A 141 9.81 7.47 -17.39
C SER A 141 11.08 6.68 -17.74
N SER A 142 12.18 6.92 -17.02
CA SER A 142 13.44 6.16 -17.13
C SER A 142 13.46 4.88 -16.30
N GLY A 143 12.43 4.58 -15.51
CA GLY A 143 12.36 3.40 -14.65
C GLY A 143 13.09 3.55 -13.32
N VAL A 144 13.34 4.79 -12.87
CA VAL A 144 13.96 5.07 -11.56
C VAL A 144 12.85 5.15 -10.52
N VAL A 145 12.95 4.35 -9.46
CA VAL A 145 12.01 4.36 -8.34
C VAL A 145 12.48 5.34 -7.27
N GLY A 146 11.58 6.16 -6.76
CA GLY A 146 11.88 7.08 -5.67
C GLY A 146 10.64 7.62 -4.98
N LEU A 147 10.83 8.19 -3.79
CA LEU A 147 9.77 8.92 -3.10
C LEU A 147 9.39 10.15 -3.93
N ARG A 148 8.09 10.48 -4.01
CA ARG A 148 7.62 11.65 -4.76
C ARG A 148 8.20 12.96 -4.20
N THR A 149 8.33 13.03 -2.89
CA THR A 149 8.89 14.18 -2.18
C THR A 149 10.02 13.69 -1.30
N ALA A 150 11.16 14.39 -1.36
CA ALA A 150 12.27 14.14 -0.43
C ALA A 150 12.03 14.95 0.85
N ASP A 151 12.12 14.27 2.00
CA ASP A 151 12.02 14.88 3.32
C ASP A 151 12.90 14.10 4.32
N LEU A 152 12.99 14.60 5.56
CA LEU A 152 13.80 13.99 6.64
C LEU A 152 13.03 12.92 7.43
N TYR A 153 11.75 12.72 7.12
CA TYR A 153 10.83 11.87 7.87
C TYR A 153 10.73 10.47 7.30
N ARG A 154 11.13 10.30 6.04
CA ARG A 154 11.18 9.01 5.35
C ARG A 154 12.36 8.90 4.41
N THR A 155 12.80 7.67 4.19
CA THR A 155 13.86 7.35 3.22
C THR A 155 13.53 6.06 2.52
N MET A 156 13.79 6.00 1.21
CA MET A 156 13.66 4.79 0.41
C MET A 156 15.05 4.26 0.03
N THR A 157 15.24 2.95 0.20
CA THR A 157 16.44 2.22 -0.22
C THR A 157 16.04 1.00 -1.04
N PHE A 158 16.93 0.52 -1.92
CA PHE A 158 16.72 -0.71 -2.68
C PHE A 158 17.81 -1.72 -2.34
N ASP A 159 17.41 -2.94 -1.99
CA ASP A 159 18.31 -4.06 -1.79
C ASP A 159 18.38 -4.92 -3.07
N ASN A 160 19.50 -4.83 -3.77
CA ASN A 160 19.74 -5.56 -5.01
C ASN A 160 19.87 -7.08 -4.82
N SER A 161 20.15 -7.56 -3.60
CA SER A 161 20.36 -8.99 -3.34
C SER A 161 19.05 -9.78 -3.26
N ILE A 162 18.00 -9.14 -2.73
CA ILE A 162 16.68 -9.72 -2.53
C ILE A 162 15.59 -9.04 -3.36
N GLY A 163 15.91 -7.95 -4.06
CA GLY A 163 14.98 -7.25 -4.96
C GLY A 163 13.86 -6.51 -4.22
N ILE A 164 14.16 -5.95 -3.04
CA ILE A 164 13.17 -5.31 -2.17
C ILE A 164 13.45 -3.83 -2.03
N TYR A 165 12.42 -3.00 -2.24
CA TYR A 165 12.45 -1.60 -1.81
C TYR A 165 12.02 -1.51 -0.36
N LYS A 166 12.72 -0.69 0.41
CA LYS A 166 12.45 -0.46 1.82
C LYS A 166 12.24 1.03 2.04
N ILE A 167 11.10 1.40 2.59
CA ILE A 167 10.82 2.74 3.06
C ILE A 167 10.87 2.72 4.58
N VAL A 168 11.70 3.57 5.17
CA VAL A 168 11.86 3.70 6.62
C VAL A 168 11.35 5.06 7.06
N PHE A 169 10.65 5.10 8.18
CA PHE A 169 10.17 6.32 8.83
C PHE A 169 11.07 6.68 10.01
N THR A 170 11.55 7.92 10.05
CA THR A 170 12.36 8.41 11.18
C THR A 170 11.48 8.88 12.35
N LYS A 171 10.22 9.22 12.07
CA LYS A 171 9.20 9.65 13.03
C LYS A 171 7.91 8.84 12.81
N PRO A 172 7.82 7.61 13.33
CA PRO A 172 6.62 6.80 13.16
C PRO A 172 5.43 7.42 13.91
N ALA A 173 4.23 7.27 13.35
CA ALA A 173 3.01 7.87 13.90
C ALA A 173 2.07 6.85 14.58
N GLN A 174 2.19 5.57 14.26
CA GLN A 174 1.31 4.50 14.72
C GLN A 174 2.06 3.24 15.15
N LEU A 175 1.36 2.37 15.87
CA LEU A 175 1.84 1.01 16.14
C LEU A 175 1.61 0.13 14.91
N ALA A 176 2.50 -0.83 14.70
CA ALA A 176 2.34 -1.79 13.62
C ALA A 176 1.09 -2.67 13.80
N ARG A 177 0.70 -2.96 15.05
CA ARG A 177 -0.48 -3.76 15.38
C ARG A 177 -1.82 -3.09 15.07
N ASP A 178 -1.85 -1.76 15.01
CA ASP A 178 -3.10 -1.00 14.80
C ASP A 178 -3.50 -1.04 13.33
N ILE A 179 -2.54 -1.39 12.46
CA ILE A 179 -2.73 -1.52 11.02
C ILE A 179 -3.31 -2.89 10.72
N THR A 180 -4.48 -2.87 10.11
CA THR A 180 -5.17 -4.09 9.67
C THR A 180 -4.82 -4.42 8.22
N ASN A 181 -4.65 -3.41 7.38
CA ASN A 181 -4.33 -3.60 5.97
C ASN A 181 -3.48 -2.44 5.43
N LEU A 182 -2.68 -2.73 4.40
CA LEU A 182 -2.01 -1.76 3.56
C LEU A 182 -2.67 -1.76 2.17
N THR A 183 -3.21 -0.61 1.77
CA THR A 183 -3.68 -0.42 0.40
C THR A 183 -2.54 0.13 -0.45
N ILE A 184 -2.58 -0.18 -1.75
CA ILE A 184 -1.74 0.50 -2.74
C ILE A 184 -2.57 0.79 -3.97
N GLN A 185 -2.49 2.04 -4.41
CA GLN A 185 -3.15 2.54 -5.61
C GLN A 185 -2.09 3.05 -6.56
N SER A 186 -2.33 2.88 -7.86
CA SER A 186 -1.43 3.37 -8.90
C SER A 186 -2.15 4.32 -9.84
N THR A 187 -1.46 5.39 -10.23
CA THR A 187 -1.93 6.36 -11.22
C THR A 187 -0.83 6.63 -12.24
N ALA A 188 -1.20 6.92 -13.49
CA ALA A 188 -0.22 7.35 -14.48
C ALA A 188 0.31 8.76 -14.13
N LEU A 189 1.59 9.00 -14.41
CA LEU A 189 2.25 10.31 -14.32
C LEU A 189 2.06 11.15 -15.59
#